data_AF-A0A3D6EAC4-F1
#
_entry.id   AF-A0A3D6EAC4-F1
#
_cell.length_a   1.000
_cell.length_b   1.000
_cell.length_c   1.000
_cell.angle_alpha   90.00
_cell.angle_beta   90.00
_cell.angle_gamma   90.00
#
_symmetry.space_group_name_H-M   'P 1'
#
loop_
_entity.id
_entity.type
_entity.pdbx_description
1 polymer ?
#
loop_
_entity_poly.entity_id
_entity_poly.type
_entity_poly.pdbx_seq_one_letter_code
_entity_poly.pdbx_strand_id
1 'polypeptide(L)'
;VKLDTGKKSIGPISEQETPAFLSALNDFYRTSHFNDFFDAHSYVYGPALRLFNDSIMKHFDQEWYTRFYGTPPAEQFRIVIGFVNGPSCYGPSRQLVGQSKEVFSIIGYAANRKGQPVLMADLGTVVHEFNHSFIKIEGDTKNALAKSGKNIKSYSAFCMKQQAYDSWQTILEESLVRAAEKCYFIEHGDGKVDKGIRNEMNHGFFWMPELV
;
A
#
# COMPACT_ATOMS: atom_id res chain seq x y z
N VAL A 1 5.87 11.33 26.98
CA VAL A 1 7.19 11.91 26.61
C VAL A 1 6.95 12.99 25.57
N LYS A 2 7.18 14.26 25.90
CA LYS A 2 7.23 15.33 24.89
C LYS A 2 8.69 15.45 24.49
N LEU A 3 9.00 15.14 23.23
CA LEU A 3 10.25 15.55 22.63
C LEU A 3 10.09 17.04 22.33
N ASP A 4 10.62 17.88 23.20
CA ASP A 4 10.72 19.31 22.89
C ASP A 4 11.87 19.49 21.89
N THR A 5 11.54 19.39 20.62
CA THR A 5 12.50 19.59 19.53
C THR A 5 12.73 21.08 19.22
N GLY A 6 12.06 22.00 19.94
CA GLY A 6 12.06 23.43 19.63
C GLY A 6 11.45 23.79 18.26
N LYS A 7 10.92 22.82 17.51
CA LYS A 7 10.36 23.02 16.17
C LYS A 7 8.90 23.49 16.25
N LYS A 8 8.58 24.56 15.53
CA LYS A 8 7.22 25.10 15.39
C LYS A 8 6.28 24.22 14.54
N SER A 9 6.80 23.21 13.86
CA SER A 9 6.03 22.24 13.08
C SER A 9 6.59 20.82 13.24
N ILE A 10 5.72 19.83 13.09
CA ILE A 10 6.09 18.41 13.09
C ILE A 10 6.71 18.11 11.71
N GLY A 11 8.04 18.13 11.62
CA GLY A 11 8.80 17.67 10.46
C GLY A 11 9.45 16.30 10.73
N PRO A 12 10.02 15.65 9.69
CA PRO A 12 10.78 14.42 9.88
C PRO A 12 11.93 14.62 10.87
N ILE A 13 12.21 13.59 11.67
CA ILE A 13 13.32 13.55 12.63
C ILE A 13 14.62 13.56 11.83
N SER A 14 15.52 14.51 12.13
CA SER A 14 16.83 14.59 11.49
C SER A 14 17.79 13.52 12.00
N GLU A 15 18.85 13.22 11.25
CA GLU A 15 19.90 12.28 11.68
C GLU A 15 20.50 12.63 13.04
N GLN A 16 20.63 13.93 13.34
CA GLN A 16 21.14 14.41 14.63
C GLN A 16 20.15 14.17 15.78
N GLU A 17 18.84 14.22 15.52
CA GLU A 17 17.79 14.00 16.51
C GLU A 17 17.48 12.50 16.71
N THR A 18 17.79 11.66 15.72
CA THR A 18 17.48 10.22 15.72
C THR A 18 17.97 9.49 16.98
N PRO A 19 19.22 9.65 17.45
CA PRO A 19 19.67 8.97 18.66
C PRO A 19 18.84 9.32 19.90
N ALA A 20 18.51 10.62 20.08
CA ALA A 20 17.72 11.09 21.21
C ALA A 20 16.26 10.60 21.12
N PHE A 21 15.68 10.62 19.92
CA PHE A 21 14.36 10.06 19.67
C PHE A 21 14.30 8.57 20.01
N LEU A 22 15.26 7.78 19.53
CA LEU A 22 15.30 6.34 19.77
C LEU A 22 15.49 6.02 21.27
N SER A 23 16.33 6.79 21.98
CA SER A 23 16.46 6.66 23.43
C SER A 23 15.11 6.91 24.12
N ALA A 24 14.45 8.02 23.79
CA ALA A 24 13.17 8.40 24.37
C ALA A 24 12.05 7.39 24.04
N LEU A 25 12.04 6.84 22.84
CA LEU A 25 11.09 5.81 22.41
C LEU A 25 11.30 4.51 23.20
N ASN A 26 12.55 4.08 23.36
CA ASN A 26 12.88 2.90 24.15
C ASN A 26 12.53 3.08 25.63
N ASP A 27 12.80 4.25 26.20
CA ASP A 27 12.44 4.56 27.58
C ASP A 27 10.92 4.61 27.77
N PHE A 28 10.20 5.17 26.80
CA PHE A 28 8.73 5.13 26.78
C PHE A 28 8.21 3.69 26.72
N TYR A 29 8.72 2.86 25.81
CA TYR A 29 8.32 1.46 25.67
C TYR A 29 8.47 0.70 27.00
N ARG A 30 9.61 0.87 27.68
CA ARG A 30 9.87 0.24 28.99
C ARG A 30 8.98 0.79 30.09
N THR A 31 8.92 2.11 30.24
CA THR A 31 8.22 2.78 31.36
C THR A 31 6.70 2.63 31.26
N SER A 32 6.17 2.57 30.03
CA SER A 32 4.74 2.35 29.81
C SER A 32 4.31 0.89 29.92
N HIS A 33 5.26 -0.04 30.12
CA HIS A 33 4.98 -1.48 30.06
C HIS A 33 4.26 -1.86 28.75
N PHE A 34 4.69 -1.27 27.63
CA PHE A 34 3.93 -1.38 26.38
C PHE A 34 3.76 -2.82 25.92
N ASN A 35 4.73 -3.70 26.17
CA ASN A 35 4.60 -5.12 25.84
C ASN A 35 3.44 -5.77 26.61
N ASP A 36 3.38 -5.56 27.92
CA ASP A 36 2.31 -6.10 28.77
C ASP A 36 0.95 -5.54 28.35
N PHE A 37 0.89 -4.24 28.03
CA PHE A 37 -0.29 -3.61 27.45
C PHE A 37 -0.68 -4.28 26.13
N PHE A 38 0.25 -4.45 25.19
CA PHE A 38 -0.01 -5.03 23.88
C PHE A 38 -0.55 -6.46 24.02
N ASP A 39 0.14 -7.30 24.78
CA ASP A 39 -0.23 -8.71 24.98
C ASP A 39 -1.60 -8.85 25.67
N ALA A 40 -1.88 -8.01 26.67
CA ALA A 40 -3.17 -8.00 27.37
C ALA A 40 -4.35 -7.59 26.48
N HIS A 41 -4.11 -6.86 25.38
CA HIS A 41 -5.15 -6.39 24.46
C HIS A 41 -5.27 -7.22 23.17
N SER A 42 -4.75 -8.45 23.17
CA SER A 42 -4.93 -9.40 22.06
C SER A 42 -6.38 -9.69 21.68
N TYR A 43 -7.32 -9.50 22.61
CA TYR A 43 -8.76 -9.58 22.32
C TYR A 43 -9.25 -8.46 21.38
N VAL A 44 -8.51 -7.35 21.23
CA VAL A 44 -8.82 -6.24 20.31
C VAL A 44 -8.36 -6.57 18.89
N TYR A 45 -7.09 -6.97 18.72
CA TYR A 45 -6.52 -7.19 17.39
C TYR A 45 -6.71 -8.62 16.86
N GLY A 46 -6.83 -9.61 17.74
CA GLY A 46 -7.04 -11.01 17.37
C GLY A 46 -8.26 -11.23 16.46
N PRO A 47 -9.45 -10.68 16.77
CA PRO A 47 -10.61 -10.78 15.89
C PRO A 47 -10.39 -10.13 14.52
N ALA A 48 -9.67 -9.01 14.46
CA ALA A 48 -9.40 -8.32 13.20
C ALA A 48 -8.42 -9.11 12.32
N LEU A 49 -7.38 -9.69 12.92
CA LEU A 49 -6.43 -10.58 12.22
C LEU A 49 -7.15 -11.81 11.66
N ARG A 50 -8.06 -12.42 12.43
CA ARG A 50 -8.89 -13.54 11.94
C ARG A 50 -9.80 -13.11 10.80
N LEU A 51 -10.52 -12.00 10.96
CA LEU A 51 -11.41 -11.48 9.92
C LEU A 51 -10.65 -11.19 8.61
N PHE A 52 -9.48 -10.55 8.71
CA PHE A 52 -8.63 -10.25 7.56
C PHE A 52 -8.12 -11.54 6.90
N ASN A 53 -7.63 -12.49 7.70
CA ASN A 53 -7.17 -13.77 7.18
C ASN A 53 -8.30 -14.53 6.46
N ASP A 54 -9.47 -14.60 7.08
CA ASP A 54 -10.61 -15.36 6.58
C ASP A 54 -11.23 -14.74 5.34
N SER A 55 -11.22 -13.42 5.22
CA SER A 55 -11.90 -12.70 4.13
C SER A 55 -10.99 -12.35 2.96
N ILE A 56 -9.67 -12.27 3.20
CA ILE A 56 -8.71 -11.78 2.20
C ILE A 56 -7.60 -12.80 1.99
N MET A 57 -6.81 -13.13 3.02
CA MET A 57 -5.61 -13.96 2.82
C MET A 57 -5.91 -15.35 2.31
N LYS A 58 -7.03 -15.97 2.73
CA LYS A 58 -7.47 -17.28 2.20
C LYS A 58 -7.75 -17.29 0.70
N HIS A 59 -8.03 -16.12 0.11
CA HIS A 59 -8.40 -15.96 -1.30
C HIS A 59 -7.29 -15.32 -2.13
N PHE A 60 -6.16 -15.01 -1.51
CA PHE A 60 -5.03 -14.36 -2.16
C PHE A 60 -4.09 -15.41 -2.77
N ASP A 61 -4.08 -15.50 -4.09
CA ASP A 61 -3.14 -16.33 -4.84
C ASP A 61 -1.83 -15.58 -5.04
N GLN A 62 -0.91 -15.75 -4.10
CA GLN A 62 0.43 -15.16 -4.19
C GLN A 62 1.28 -15.79 -5.33
N GLU A 63 1.02 -17.05 -5.69
CA GLU A 63 1.76 -17.75 -6.75
C GLU A 63 1.38 -17.24 -8.15
N TRP A 64 0.21 -16.62 -8.29
CA TRP A 64 -0.21 -15.97 -9.53
C TRP A 64 0.81 -14.97 -10.04
N TYR A 65 1.43 -14.20 -9.14
CA TYR A 65 2.36 -13.13 -9.51
C TYR A 65 3.60 -13.66 -10.22
N THR A 66 4.17 -14.77 -9.74
CA THR A 66 5.32 -15.41 -10.39
C THR A 66 4.95 -15.92 -11.78
N ARG A 67 3.72 -16.45 -11.96
CA ARG A 67 3.23 -16.93 -13.26
C ARG A 67 2.96 -15.77 -14.22
N PHE A 68 2.36 -14.69 -13.73
CA PHE A 68 1.97 -13.52 -14.51
C PHE A 68 3.18 -12.67 -14.93
N TYR A 69 4.07 -12.33 -13.99
CA TYR A 69 5.26 -11.53 -14.25
C TYR A 69 6.48 -12.35 -14.72
N GLY A 70 6.41 -13.68 -14.68
CA GLY A 70 7.48 -14.59 -15.08
C GLY A 70 8.70 -14.58 -14.15
N THR A 71 8.65 -13.87 -13.04
CA THR A 71 9.74 -13.77 -12.05
C THR A 71 9.17 -13.73 -10.64
N PRO A 72 9.85 -14.33 -9.65
CA PRO A 72 9.46 -14.17 -8.26
C PRO A 72 9.63 -12.71 -7.82
N PRO A 73 8.90 -12.24 -6.79
CA PRO A 73 9.06 -10.89 -6.28
C PRO A 73 10.52 -10.67 -5.85
N ALA A 74 11.14 -9.60 -6.35
CA ALA A 74 12.49 -9.20 -5.95
C ALA A 74 12.52 -8.68 -4.50
N GLU A 75 11.37 -8.22 -4.02
CA GLU A 75 11.18 -7.52 -2.75
C GLU A 75 10.38 -8.38 -1.76
N GLN A 76 10.60 -8.17 -0.47
CA GLN A 76 9.81 -8.82 0.58
C GLN A 76 8.51 -8.04 0.81
N PHE A 77 7.37 -8.64 0.50
CA PHE A 77 6.09 -8.02 0.79
C PHE A 77 5.56 -8.38 2.17
N ARG A 78 5.09 -7.36 2.91
CA ARG A 78 4.57 -7.50 4.26
C ARG A 78 3.23 -6.79 4.38
N ILE A 79 2.24 -7.48 4.93
CA ILE A 79 0.96 -6.86 5.25
C ILE A 79 0.95 -6.49 6.74
N VAL A 80 0.56 -5.27 7.05
CA VAL A 80 0.43 -4.75 8.41
C VAL A 80 -0.97 -4.22 8.60
N ILE A 81 -1.71 -4.67 9.62
CA ILE A 81 -2.98 -4.04 10.00
C ILE A 81 -2.69 -2.84 10.89
N GLY A 82 -2.93 -1.64 10.38
CA GLY A 82 -2.68 -0.38 11.05
C GLY A 82 -3.79 0.01 12.03
N PHE A 83 -3.83 -0.62 13.21
CA PHE A 83 -4.82 -0.36 14.27
C PHE A 83 -4.92 1.11 14.73
N VAL A 84 -3.89 1.92 14.45
CA VAL A 84 -3.80 3.33 14.84
C VAL A 84 -3.80 4.29 13.65
N ASN A 85 -4.00 3.80 12.42
CA ASN A 85 -3.89 4.59 11.19
C ASN A 85 -5.24 5.05 10.63
N GLY A 86 -6.35 4.70 11.29
CA GLY A 86 -7.69 4.95 10.78
C GLY A 86 -8.00 4.13 9.52
N PRO A 87 -8.96 4.56 8.69
CA PRO A 87 -9.48 3.75 7.59
C PRO A 87 -8.58 3.72 6.34
N SER A 88 -7.55 4.57 6.27
CA SER A 88 -6.69 4.68 5.09
C SER A 88 -5.69 3.53 4.99
N CYS A 89 -5.36 3.14 3.77
CA CYS A 89 -4.31 2.16 3.47
C CYS A 89 -3.08 2.86 2.87
N TYR A 90 -1.89 2.28 3.06
CA TYR A 90 -0.62 2.86 2.60
C TYR A 90 0.33 1.78 2.08
N GLY A 91 1.06 2.11 1.01
CA GLY A 91 2.03 1.23 0.36
C GLY A 91 3.50 1.65 0.52
N PRO A 92 4.06 1.90 1.73
CA PRO A 92 5.45 2.34 1.85
C PRO A 92 6.45 1.22 1.57
N SER A 93 7.70 1.58 1.32
CA SER A 93 8.81 0.62 1.24
C SER A 93 10.01 1.07 2.06
N ARG A 94 10.85 0.11 2.45
CA ARG A 94 12.15 0.38 3.09
C ARG A 94 13.22 -0.58 2.57
N GLN A 95 14.47 -0.16 2.56
CA GLN A 95 15.60 -1.03 2.26
C GLN A 95 16.70 -0.82 3.28
N LEU A 96 16.99 -1.85 4.08
CA LEU A 96 18.11 -1.85 5.01
C LEU A 96 19.42 -2.17 4.26
N VAL A 97 20.54 -1.64 4.74
CA VAL A 97 21.86 -1.88 4.15
C VAL A 97 22.14 -3.39 4.11
N GLY A 98 22.42 -3.92 2.91
CA GLY A 98 22.70 -5.34 2.71
C GLY A 98 21.48 -6.27 2.74
N GLN A 99 20.26 -5.74 2.84
CA GLN A 99 19.02 -6.54 2.81
C GLN A 99 18.21 -6.25 1.54
N SER A 100 17.34 -7.20 1.18
CA SER A 100 16.34 -6.96 0.14
C SER A 100 15.38 -5.84 0.55
N LYS A 101 14.88 -5.11 -0.44
CA LYS A 101 13.85 -4.09 -0.23
C LYS A 101 12.58 -4.77 0.29
N GLU A 102 11.93 -4.12 1.25
CA GLU A 102 10.66 -4.53 1.82
C GLU A 102 9.58 -3.56 1.37
N VAL A 103 8.47 -4.10 0.86
CA VAL A 103 7.25 -3.36 0.53
C VAL A 103 6.19 -3.71 1.54
N PHE A 104 5.48 -2.71 2.02
CA PHE A 104 4.44 -2.88 3.01
C PHE A 104 3.10 -2.52 2.41
N SER A 105 2.08 -3.35 2.63
CA SER A 105 0.69 -2.95 2.54
C SER A 105 0.17 -2.73 3.96
N ILE A 106 0.10 -1.47 4.36
CA ILE A 106 -0.44 -1.06 5.66
C ILE A 106 -1.94 -0.87 5.48
N ILE A 107 -2.71 -1.84 5.94
CA ILE A 107 -4.17 -1.86 5.81
C ILE A 107 -4.80 -1.10 6.97
N GLY A 108 -5.68 -0.15 6.65
CA GLY A 108 -6.43 0.61 7.63
C GLY A 108 -7.28 -0.29 8.54
N TYR A 109 -7.52 0.19 9.75
CA TYR A 109 -8.37 -0.47 10.73
C TYR A 109 -9.49 0.48 11.16
N ALA A 110 -10.70 -0.06 11.22
CA ALA A 110 -11.79 0.59 11.94
C ALA A 110 -12.58 -0.44 12.75
N ALA A 111 -13.27 0.06 13.77
CA ALA A 111 -14.25 -0.68 14.54
C ALA A 111 -15.63 -0.05 14.39
N ASN A 112 -16.68 -0.88 14.34
CA ASN A 112 -18.06 -0.39 14.38
C ASN A 112 -18.43 0.09 15.80
N ARG A 113 -19.65 0.61 15.97
CA ARG A 113 -20.16 1.09 17.29
C ARG A 113 -20.20 0.02 18.38
N LYS A 114 -20.11 -1.27 18.03
CA LYS A 114 -20.06 -2.41 18.96
C LYS A 114 -18.62 -2.87 19.24
N GLY A 115 -17.61 -2.15 18.74
CA GLY A 115 -16.20 -2.51 18.90
C GLY A 115 -15.74 -3.67 18.00
N GLN A 116 -16.54 -4.08 17.02
CA GLN A 116 -16.16 -5.17 16.12
C GLN A 116 -15.32 -4.65 14.96
N PRO A 117 -14.27 -5.37 14.54
CA PRO A 117 -13.43 -4.95 13.43
C PRO A 117 -14.23 -4.88 12.13
N VAL A 118 -13.93 -3.87 11.32
CA VAL A 118 -14.46 -3.70 9.97
C VAL A 118 -13.27 -3.71 9.02
N LEU A 119 -13.38 -4.46 7.92
CA LEU A 119 -12.37 -4.48 6.88
C LEU A 119 -12.41 -3.16 6.11
N MET A 120 -11.28 -2.44 6.12
CA MET A 120 -11.10 -1.20 5.35
C MET A 120 -10.49 -1.47 3.97
N ALA A 121 -10.09 -2.71 3.71
CA ALA A 121 -9.55 -3.20 2.46
C ALA A 121 -10.29 -4.47 2.07
N ASP A 122 -10.21 -4.81 0.79
CA ASP A 122 -10.67 -6.06 0.23
C ASP A 122 -9.51 -6.80 -0.45
N LEU A 123 -9.81 -7.93 -1.09
CA LEU A 123 -8.83 -8.69 -1.86
C LEU A 123 -8.20 -7.84 -2.96
N GLY A 124 -8.99 -7.00 -3.65
CA GLY A 124 -8.51 -6.13 -4.73
C GLY A 124 -7.48 -5.13 -4.23
N THR A 125 -7.65 -4.59 -3.03
CA THR A 125 -6.68 -3.72 -2.38
C THR A 125 -5.35 -4.44 -2.15
N VAL A 126 -5.36 -5.65 -1.60
CA VAL A 126 -4.11 -6.41 -1.39
C VAL A 126 -3.44 -6.78 -2.72
N VAL A 127 -4.25 -7.16 -3.72
CA VAL A 127 -3.74 -7.46 -5.06
C VAL A 127 -3.10 -6.24 -5.70
N HIS A 128 -3.75 -5.08 -5.62
CA HIS A 128 -3.22 -3.80 -6.08
C HIS A 128 -1.90 -3.46 -5.39
N GLU A 129 -1.87 -3.50 -4.05
CA GLU A 129 -0.67 -3.13 -3.29
C GLU A 129 0.50 -4.08 -3.55
N PHE A 130 0.24 -5.38 -3.78
CA PHE A 130 1.32 -6.32 -4.06
C PHE A 130 1.90 -6.16 -5.47
N ASN A 131 1.10 -5.75 -6.46
CA ASN A 131 1.55 -5.44 -7.82
C ASN A 131 2.62 -4.32 -7.87
N HIS A 132 2.64 -3.40 -6.91
CA HIS A 132 3.70 -2.39 -6.78
C HIS A 132 5.10 -3.00 -6.54
N SER A 133 5.20 -4.27 -6.12
CA SER A 133 6.48 -4.98 -5.97
C SER A 133 7.09 -5.44 -7.30
N PHE A 134 6.31 -5.42 -8.40
CA PHE A 134 6.71 -5.93 -9.72
C PHE A 134 6.82 -4.82 -10.77
N ILE A 135 6.14 -3.69 -10.55
CA ILE A 135 6.02 -2.63 -11.53
C ILE A 135 6.92 -1.46 -11.16
N LYS A 136 7.88 -1.17 -12.04
CA LYS A 136 8.77 -0.01 -11.92
C LYS A 136 9.22 0.47 -13.29
N ILE A 137 9.03 1.76 -13.56
CA ILE A 137 9.44 2.40 -14.82
C ILE A 137 10.74 3.18 -14.61
N GLU A 138 11.86 2.55 -14.96
CA GLU A 138 13.20 3.12 -14.82
C GLU A 138 14.08 2.91 -16.06
N GLY A 139 15.31 3.46 -16.03
CA GLY A 139 16.30 3.31 -17.10
C GLY A 139 15.81 3.70 -18.49
N ASP A 140 16.10 2.85 -19.47
CA ASP A 140 15.74 3.09 -20.88
C ASP A 140 14.22 3.05 -21.11
N THR A 141 13.48 2.22 -20.36
CA THR A 141 12.01 2.16 -20.41
C THR A 141 11.41 3.50 -20.02
N LYS A 142 11.93 4.13 -18.96
CA LYS A 142 11.54 5.49 -18.55
C LYS A 142 11.78 6.50 -19.67
N ASN A 143 12.93 6.44 -20.34
CA ASN A 143 13.25 7.35 -21.45
C ASN A 143 12.29 7.14 -22.64
N ALA A 144 12.03 5.88 -23.00
CA ALA A 144 11.14 5.51 -24.10
C ALA A 144 9.69 5.95 -23.85
N LEU A 145 9.19 5.82 -22.62
CA LEU A 145 7.81 6.14 -22.26
C LEU A 145 7.57 7.61 -21.94
N ALA A 146 8.63 8.42 -21.74
CA ALA A 146 8.49 9.79 -21.24
C ALA A 146 7.58 10.68 -22.09
N LYS A 147 7.63 10.56 -23.42
CA LYS A 147 6.77 11.34 -24.33
C LYS A 147 5.30 10.96 -24.14
N SER A 148 4.99 9.66 -24.19
CA SER A 148 3.62 9.15 -24.05
C SER A 148 3.06 9.40 -22.65
N GLY A 149 3.87 9.21 -21.60
CA GLY A 149 3.47 9.49 -20.22
C GLY A 149 3.12 10.96 -20.00
N LYS A 150 3.91 11.90 -20.53
CA LYS A 150 3.59 13.34 -20.46
C LYS A 150 2.27 13.67 -21.16
N ASN A 151 2.01 13.05 -22.32
CA ASN A 151 0.75 13.22 -23.03
C ASN A 151 -0.42 12.67 -22.21
N ILE A 152 -0.32 11.43 -21.70
CA ILE A 152 -1.34 10.82 -20.85
C ILE A 152 -1.64 11.68 -19.62
N LYS A 153 -0.61 12.14 -18.90
CA LYS A 153 -0.77 13.05 -17.76
C LYS A 153 -1.55 14.31 -18.14
N SER A 154 -1.29 14.88 -19.32
CA SER A 154 -1.98 16.11 -19.75
C SER A 154 -3.49 15.88 -19.99
N TYR A 155 -3.89 14.70 -20.48
CA TYR A 155 -5.29 14.36 -20.72
C TYR A 155 -6.09 14.13 -19.43
N SER A 156 -5.48 13.56 -18.40
CA SER A 156 -6.15 13.23 -17.13
C SER A 156 -5.74 14.13 -15.95
N ALA A 157 -5.04 15.24 -16.21
CA ALA A 157 -4.38 16.06 -15.20
C ALA A 157 -5.29 16.47 -14.03
N PHE A 158 -6.55 16.83 -14.32
CA PHE A 158 -7.53 17.21 -13.30
C PHE A 158 -7.85 16.05 -12.36
N CYS A 159 -8.14 14.86 -12.90
CA CYS A 159 -8.42 13.65 -12.12
C CYS A 159 -7.20 13.18 -11.34
N MET A 160 -6.00 13.23 -11.95
CA MET A 160 -4.75 12.80 -11.34
C MET A 160 -4.35 13.70 -10.17
N LYS A 161 -4.56 15.02 -10.28
CA LYS A 161 -4.30 15.96 -9.20
C LYS A 161 -5.18 15.71 -7.97
N GLN A 162 -6.44 15.33 -8.16
CA GLN A 162 -7.34 14.99 -7.03
C GLN A 162 -6.91 13.72 -6.29
N GLN A 163 -6.16 12.84 -6.95
CA GLN A 163 -5.61 11.61 -6.40
C GLN A 163 -4.15 11.75 -5.95
N ALA A 164 -3.61 12.98 -5.91
CA ALA A 164 -2.22 13.27 -5.57
C ALA A 164 -1.19 12.57 -6.48
N TYR A 165 -1.55 12.27 -7.72
CA TYR A 165 -0.63 11.75 -8.74
C TYR A 165 0.02 12.90 -9.53
N ASP A 166 1.20 13.31 -9.08
CA ASP A 166 1.89 14.50 -9.60
C ASP A 166 2.88 14.23 -10.74
N SER A 167 3.28 12.97 -10.95
CA SER A 167 4.26 12.60 -11.97
C SER A 167 3.64 11.72 -13.05
N TRP A 168 4.08 11.90 -14.30
CA TRP A 168 3.62 11.02 -15.40
C TRP A 168 4.07 9.57 -15.18
N GLN A 169 5.18 9.36 -14.46
CA GLN A 169 5.71 8.02 -14.20
C GLN A 169 4.78 7.27 -13.26
N THR A 170 4.42 7.92 -12.15
CA THR A 170 3.46 7.41 -11.17
C THR A 170 2.15 7.05 -11.85
N ILE A 171 1.64 7.90 -12.75
CA ILE A 171 0.39 7.60 -13.49
C ILE A 171 0.52 6.33 -14.32
N LEU A 172 1.64 6.13 -15.03
CA LEU A 172 1.85 4.92 -15.83
C LEU A 172 2.07 3.68 -14.97
N GLU A 173 2.84 3.77 -13.88
CA GLU A 173 3.04 2.67 -12.93
C GLU A 173 1.71 2.25 -12.30
N GLU A 174 0.92 3.21 -11.81
CA GLU A 174 -0.44 2.98 -11.30
C GLU A 174 -1.39 2.40 -12.34
N SER A 175 -1.24 2.77 -13.61
CA SER A 175 -2.02 2.18 -14.71
C SER A 175 -1.74 0.69 -14.86
N LEU A 176 -0.46 0.32 -14.83
CA LEU A 176 -0.05 -1.08 -14.95
C LEU A 176 -0.48 -1.88 -13.72
N VAL A 177 -0.39 -1.29 -12.52
CA VAL A 177 -0.83 -1.94 -11.28
C VAL A 177 -2.33 -2.23 -11.32
N ARG A 178 -3.12 -1.24 -11.71
CA ARG A 178 -4.58 -1.37 -11.85
C ARG A 178 -4.97 -2.35 -12.95
N ALA A 179 -4.23 -2.40 -14.06
CA ALA A 179 -4.46 -3.37 -15.12
C ALA A 179 -4.14 -4.80 -14.67
N ALA A 180 -2.98 -5.01 -14.03
CA ALA A 180 -2.60 -6.31 -13.48
C ALA A 180 -3.60 -6.81 -12.43
N GLU A 181 -4.13 -5.93 -11.57
CA GLU A 181 -5.23 -6.25 -10.67
C GLU A 181 -6.47 -6.77 -11.42
N LYS A 182 -6.81 -6.21 -12.59
CA LYS A 182 -7.95 -6.69 -13.38
C LYS A 182 -7.62 -8.03 -14.03
N CYS A 183 -6.42 -8.22 -14.57
CA CYS A 183 -5.96 -9.52 -15.09
C CYS A 183 -6.03 -10.62 -14.03
N TYR A 184 -5.64 -10.32 -12.79
CA TYR A 184 -5.80 -11.22 -11.65
C TYR A 184 -7.26 -11.68 -11.52
N PHE A 185 -8.20 -10.74 -11.46
CA PHE A 185 -9.61 -11.06 -11.32
C PHE A 185 -10.22 -11.80 -12.52
N ILE A 186 -9.73 -11.55 -13.74
CA ILE A 186 -10.12 -12.30 -14.95
C ILE A 186 -9.72 -13.78 -14.81
N GLU A 187 -8.46 -14.05 -14.46
CA GLU A 187 -7.98 -15.43 -14.33
C GLU A 187 -8.63 -16.19 -13.17
N HIS A 188 -9.13 -15.47 -12.16
CA HIS A 188 -9.88 -16.04 -11.04
C HIS A 188 -11.40 -16.09 -11.28
N GLY A 189 -11.86 -15.74 -12.48
CA GLY A 189 -13.27 -15.87 -12.88
C GLY A 189 -14.23 -14.88 -12.20
N ASP A 190 -13.75 -13.70 -11.79
CA ASP A 190 -14.62 -12.67 -11.22
C ASP A 190 -15.46 -12.00 -12.31
N GLY A 191 -16.78 -12.16 -12.25
CA GLY A 191 -17.73 -11.55 -13.19
C GLY A 191 -17.89 -10.03 -13.07
N LYS A 192 -17.15 -9.35 -12.20
CA LYS A 192 -17.26 -7.89 -11.97
C LYS A 192 -16.14 -7.06 -12.62
N VAL A 193 -15.25 -7.68 -13.40
CA VAL A 193 -14.12 -6.98 -14.03
C VAL A 193 -14.57 -5.78 -14.88
N ASP A 194 -15.65 -5.91 -15.67
CA ASP A 194 -16.21 -4.81 -16.47
C ASP A 194 -16.63 -3.60 -15.63
N LYS A 195 -17.11 -3.85 -14.41
CA LYS A 195 -17.43 -2.77 -13.46
C LYS A 195 -16.14 -2.14 -12.92
N GLY A 196 -15.14 -2.96 -12.63
CA GLY A 196 -13.79 -2.53 -12.23
C GLY A 196 -13.16 -1.60 -13.27
N ILE A 197 -13.11 -2.02 -14.53
CA ILE A 197 -12.56 -1.21 -15.65
C ILE A 197 -13.29 0.14 -15.75
N ARG A 198 -14.62 0.14 -15.70
CA ARG A 198 -15.41 1.40 -15.72
C ARG A 198 -15.12 2.31 -14.52
N ASN A 199 -14.87 1.74 -13.34
CA ASN A 199 -14.48 2.52 -12.17
C ASN A 199 -13.10 3.18 -12.39
N GLU A 200 -12.12 2.47 -12.96
CA GLU A 200 -10.82 3.06 -13.28
C GLU A 200 -10.94 4.22 -14.29
N MET A 201 -11.78 4.05 -15.30
CA MET A 201 -12.09 5.14 -16.24
C MET A 201 -12.71 6.35 -15.54
N ASN A 202 -13.61 6.14 -14.57
CA ASN A 202 -14.18 7.23 -13.76
C ASN A 202 -13.13 7.92 -12.87
N HIS A 203 -12.06 7.22 -12.48
CA HIS A 203 -10.89 7.80 -11.80
C HIS A 203 -9.90 8.47 -12.78
N GLY A 204 -10.22 8.55 -14.07
CA GLY A 204 -9.41 9.22 -15.09
C GLY A 204 -8.36 8.32 -15.76
N PHE A 205 -8.40 7.01 -15.54
CA PHE A 205 -7.60 6.01 -16.28
C PHE A 205 -8.38 5.54 -17.51
N PHE A 206 -8.61 6.44 -18.46
CA PHE A 206 -9.46 6.16 -19.63
C PHE A 206 -8.96 5.04 -20.54
N TRP A 207 -7.66 4.72 -20.46
CA TRP A 207 -6.97 3.70 -21.25
C TRP A 207 -6.99 2.31 -20.59
N MET A 208 -7.73 2.13 -19.49
CA MET A 208 -7.81 0.84 -18.81
C MET A 208 -8.35 -0.28 -19.71
N PRO A 209 -9.37 -0.09 -20.57
CA PRO A 209 -9.87 -1.14 -21.46
C PRO A 209 -8.80 -1.70 -22.43
N GLU A 210 -7.81 -0.90 -22.80
CA GLU A 210 -6.74 -1.29 -23.71
C GLU A 210 -5.55 -1.98 -23.00
N LEU A 211 -5.48 -1.87 -21.67
CA LEU A 211 -4.42 -2.49 -20.86
C LEU A 211 -4.80 -3.87 -20.31
N VAL A 212 -6.09 -4.23 -20.31
CA VAL A 212 -6.64 -5.42 -19.66
C VAL A 212 -7.02 -6.49 -20.69
#